data_AF-A0A958I8C1-F1
#
_entry.id   AF-A0A958I8C1-F1
#
_cell.length_a   1.000
_cell.length_b   1.000
_cell.length_c   1.000
_cell.angle_alpha   90.00
_cell.angle_beta   90.00
_cell.angle_gamma   90.00
#
_symmetry.space_group_name_H-M   'P 1'
#
loop_
_entity.id
_entity.type
_entity.pdbx_description
1 polymer ?
#
loop_
_entity_poly.entity_id
_entity_poly.type
_entity_poly.pdbx_seq_one_letter_code
_entity_poly.pdbx_strand_id
1 'polypeptide(L)'
;MRRLSIFLMLVLTGCAVGPQKTGGLSHPDSQSPETGTYPDRKIVITAAMELESEAPESLNAVLAALAMRNEGYILSSGDGQATLRIPFSRFYTVLDTVAKLGEVVHQHIEGREVTEAYYDISLRLESTLAS
;
A
#
# COMPACT_ATOMS: atom_id res chain seq x y z
N MET A 1 34.15 4.08 3.75
CA MET A 1 33.34 5.30 3.50
C MET A 1 33.37 5.63 2.01
N ARG A 2 32.27 5.40 1.29
CA ARG A 2 31.95 6.08 0.02
C ARG A 2 30.47 5.88 -0.26
N ARG A 3 29.65 6.81 0.25
CA ARG A 3 28.24 6.94 -0.12
C ARG A 3 28.20 7.51 -1.54
N LEU A 4 27.73 6.73 -2.50
CA LEU A 4 27.47 7.20 -3.86
C LEU A 4 25.97 7.08 -4.12
N SER A 5 25.23 8.04 -3.56
CA SER A 5 23.82 8.26 -3.87
C SER A 5 23.78 9.10 -5.15
N ILE A 6 23.54 8.46 -6.29
CA ILE A 6 23.27 9.14 -7.56
C ILE A 6 21.76 9.10 -7.75
N PHE A 7 21.11 10.18 -7.32
CA PHE A 7 19.71 10.46 -7.61
C PHE A 7 19.66 11.13 -8.99
N LEU A 8 19.63 10.33 -10.06
CA LEU A 8 19.47 10.83 -11.42
C LEU A 8 17.98 11.00 -11.72
N MET A 9 17.45 12.16 -11.35
CA MET A 9 16.10 12.60 -11.72
C MET A 9 16.16 13.25 -13.10
N LEU A 10 15.88 12.47 -14.16
CA LEU A 10 15.75 12.96 -15.52
C LEU A 10 14.28 13.32 -15.79
N VAL A 11 13.96 14.61 -15.75
CA VAL A 11 12.63 15.13 -16.14
C VAL A 11 12.78 15.76 -17.53
N LEU A 12 12.21 15.12 -18.55
CA LEU A 12 11.89 15.78 -19.82
C LEU A 12 10.38 15.97 -19.90
N THR A 13 9.93 17.17 -19.52
CA THR A 13 8.57 17.65 -19.79
C THR A 13 8.63 18.54 -21.01
N GLY A 14 8.00 18.11 -22.11
CA GLY A 14 7.69 18.96 -23.25
C GLY A 14 6.19 19.13 -23.36
N CYS A 15 5.69 20.36 -23.24
CA CYS A 15 4.34 20.71 -23.65
C CYS A 15 4.46 21.66 -24.85
N ALA A 16 4.00 21.21 -26.03
CA ALA A 16 3.79 22.08 -27.17
C ALA A 16 2.38 22.70 -27.06
N VAL A 17 2.32 24.04 -27.01
CA VAL A 17 1.08 24.81 -27.15
C VAL A 17 0.75 24.92 -28.65
N GLY A 18 -0.35 24.30 -29.08
CA GLY A 18 -0.96 24.52 -30.40
C GLY A 18 -2.05 25.60 -30.33
N PRO A 19 -2.37 26.29 -31.44
CA PRO A 19 -3.33 27.41 -31.43
C PRO A 19 -4.78 26.91 -31.24
N GLN A 20 -5.49 27.48 -30.26
CA GLN A 20 -6.92 27.26 -30.07
C GLN A 20 -7.71 28.07 -31.10
N LYS A 21 -8.51 27.36 -31.91
CA LYS A 21 -9.55 27.94 -32.75
C LYS A 21 -10.86 27.95 -31.96
N THR A 22 -11.37 29.14 -31.72
CA THR A 22 -12.72 29.45 -31.20
C THR A 22 -13.81 28.77 -32.02
N GLY A 23 -14.76 28.12 -31.34
CA GLY A 23 -16.01 27.62 -31.88
C GLY A 23 -16.78 26.85 -30.83
N GLY A 24 -17.74 27.50 -30.18
CA GLY A 24 -18.60 26.86 -29.19
C GLY A 24 -19.49 25.81 -29.84
N LEU A 25 -19.60 24.65 -29.19
CA LEU A 25 -20.76 23.78 -29.24
C LEU A 25 -20.78 22.95 -27.95
N SER A 26 -21.91 23.02 -27.28
CA SER A 26 -22.25 22.38 -26.00
C SER A 26 -21.91 20.89 -25.98
N HIS A 27 -21.17 20.45 -24.95
CA HIS A 27 -21.16 19.04 -24.54
C HIS A 27 -21.78 18.97 -23.14
N PRO A 28 -23.00 18.43 -22.99
CA PRO A 28 -23.47 17.92 -21.72
C PRO A 28 -22.83 16.55 -21.52
N ASP A 29 -21.89 16.48 -20.59
CA ASP A 29 -21.45 15.32 -19.79
C ASP A 29 -19.97 15.46 -19.47
N SER A 30 -19.70 16.33 -18.51
CA SER A 30 -18.65 16.03 -17.54
C SER A 30 -19.28 15.14 -16.48
N GLN A 31 -19.47 13.86 -16.80
CA GLN A 31 -19.60 12.86 -15.74
C GLN A 31 -18.24 12.78 -15.07
N SER A 32 -18.11 13.57 -14.00
CA SER A 32 -17.28 13.18 -12.87
C SER A 32 -17.66 11.74 -12.52
N PRO A 33 -16.72 10.80 -12.36
CA PRO A 33 -17.08 9.43 -12.01
C PRO A 33 -17.97 9.48 -10.77
N GLU A 34 -19.20 9.01 -10.96
CA GLU A 34 -20.25 8.93 -9.96
C GLU A 34 -19.63 8.33 -8.71
N THR A 35 -19.40 9.15 -7.67
CA THR A 35 -18.93 8.64 -6.39
C THR A 35 -20.09 7.86 -5.81
N GLY A 36 -20.13 6.56 -6.08
CA GLY A 36 -21.05 5.63 -5.43
C GLY A 36 -20.98 5.90 -3.93
N THR A 37 -22.12 6.25 -3.32
CA THR A 37 -22.18 6.46 -1.88
C THR A 37 -22.10 5.09 -1.22
N TYR A 38 -20.87 4.63 -0.98
CA TYR A 38 -20.60 3.39 -0.27
C TYR A 38 -20.74 3.64 1.23
N PRO A 39 -21.69 2.96 1.91
CA PRO A 39 -21.96 3.22 3.33
C PRO A 39 -20.81 2.78 4.25
N ASP A 40 -19.92 1.90 3.78
CA ASP A 40 -18.77 1.42 4.54
C ASP A 40 -17.47 1.63 3.74
N ARG A 41 -16.61 2.54 4.23
CA ARG A 41 -15.31 2.80 3.60
C ARG A 41 -14.34 1.68 3.91
N LYS A 42 -13.66 1.18 2.88
CA LYS A 42 -12.62 0.15 3.02
C LYS A 42 -11.25 0.79 2.83
N ILE A 43 -10.38 0.65 3.84
CA ILE A 43 -9.00 1.15 3.79
C ILE A 43 -8.06 -0.01 4.08
N VAL A 44 -7.05 -0.18 3.23
CA VAL A 44 -5.92 -1.09 3.48
C VAL A 44 -4.76 -0.26 3.99
N ILE A 45 -4.20 -0.63 5.15
CA ILE A 45 -2.99 -0.02 5.68
C ILE A 45 -1.82 -0.95 5.43
N THR A 46 -0.76 -0.39 4.87
CA THR A 46 0.52 -1.07 4.61
C THR A 46 1.62 -0.29 5.31
N ALA A 47 2.52 -1.00 5.99
CA ALA A 47 3.74 -0.43 6.53
C ALA A 47 4.96 -1.13 5.92
N ALA A 48 5.95 -0.34 5.51
CA ALA A 48 7.27 -0.79 5.16
C ALA A 48 8.24 -0.28 6.24
N MET A 49 9.08 -1.18 6.77
CA MET A 49 10.05 -0.85 7.80
C MET A 49 11.37 -1.53 7.45
N GLU A 50 12.45 -0.77 7.51
CA GLU A 50 13.82 -1.27 7.40
C GLU A 50 14.46 -1.22 8.79
N LEU A 51 14.98 -2.37 9.21
CA LEU A 51 15.60 -2.57 10.50
C LEU A 51 17.06 -2.96 10.31
N GLU A 52 17.94 -2.32 11.05
CA GLU A 52 19.32 -2.77 11.22
C GLU A 52 19.42 -3.61 12.49
N SER A 53 19.95 -4.83 12.36
CA SER A 53 20.07 -5.80 13.44
C SER A 53 21.35 -6.61 13.28
N GLU A 54 21.98 -6.96 14.40
CA GLU A 54 23.20 -7.78 14.44
C GLU A 54 22.96 -9.23 13.99
N ALA A 55 21.72 -9.73 14.04
CA ALA A 55 21.39 -11.13 13.73
C ALA A 55 20.11 -11.26 12.86
N PRO A 56 20.16 -10.89 11.57
CA PRO A 56 18.99 -10.82 10.69
C PRO A 56 18.32 -12.19 10.44
N GLU A 57 19.08 -13.28 10.41
CA GLU A 57 18.53 -14.64 10.24
C GLU A 57 17.60 -15.03 11.40
N SER A 58 17.93 -14.60 12.62
CA SER A 58 17.10 -14.86 13.81
C SER A 58 15.84 -14.00 13.85
N LEU A 59 15.88 -12.82 13.21
CA LEU A 59 14.79 -11.86 13.22
C LEU A 59 13.55 -12.40 12.50
N ASN A 60 13.75 -13.09 11.37
CA ASN A 60 12.66 -13.65 10.57
C ASN A 60 11.80 -14.66 11.37
N ALA A 61 12.44 -15.52 12.15
CA ALA A 61 11.74 -16.48 13.01
C ALA A 61 10.94 -15.77 14.12
N VAL A 62 11.50 -14.72 14.71
CA VAL A 62 10.83 -13.90 15.73
C VAL A 62 9.62 -13.17 15.12
N LEU A 63 9.78 -12.60 13.92
CA LEU A 63 8.70 -11.93 13.18
C LEU A 63 7.56 -12.89 12.85
N ALA A 64 7.86 -14.11 12.41
CA ALA A 64 6.87 -15.14 12.15
C ALA A 64 6.07 -15.51 13.42
N ALA A 65 6.77 -15.75 14.54
CA ALA A 65 6.13 -16.03 15.82
C ALA A 65 5.28 -14.85 16.32
N LEU A 66 5.75 -13.60 16.13
CA LEU A 66 5.03 -12.40 16.49
C LEU A 66 3.72 -12.26 15.70
N ALA A 67 3.73 -12.52 14.39
CA ALA A 67 2.52 -12.51 13.58
C ALA A 67 1.51 -13.56 14.06
N MET A 68 1.94 -14.81 14.25
CA MET A 68 1.05 -15.89 14.71
C MET A 68 0.41 -15.58 16.07
N ARG A 69 1.17 -15.00 17.00
CA ARG A 69 0.66 -14.58 18.32
C ARG A 69 -0.39 -13.46 18.25
N ASN A 70 -0.41 -12.70 17.16
CA ASN A 70 -1.34 -11.59 16.93
C ASN A 70 -2.41 -11.95 15.87
N GLU A 71 -2.73 -13.25 15.74
CA GLU A 71 -3.75 -13.76 14.81
C GLU A 71 -3.45 -13.45 13.34
N GLY A 72 -2.19 -13.19 13.03
CA GLY A 72 -1.68 -12.96 11.68
C GLY A 72 -0.85 -14.13 11.17
N TYR A 73 -0.26 -13.94 10.00
CA TYR A 73 0.59 -14.93 9.34
C TYR A 73 1.69 -14.28 8.52
N ILE A 74 2.72 -15.06 8.18
CA ILE A 74 3.78 -14.65 7.27
C ILE A 74 3.37 -14.98 5.83
N LEU A 75 3.46 -13.99 4.95
CA LEU A 75 3.19 -14.15 3.53
C LEU A 75 4.46 -14.59 2.78
N SER A 76 5.60 -14.00 3.14
CA SER A 76 6.91 -14.35 2.61
C SER A 76 8.02 -14.04 3.63
N SER A 77 9.10 -14.81 3.57
CA SER A 77 10.30 -14.63 4.39
C SER A 77 11.52 -15.11 3.61
N GLY A 78 12.58 -14.30 3.55
CA GLY A 78 13.82 -14.64 2.86
C GLY A 78 14.69 -13.42 2.59
N ASP A 79 15.99 -13.61 2.39
CA ASP A 79 16.93 -12.56 1.97
C ASP A 79 16.90 -11.27 2.82
N GLY A 80 16.67 -11.40 4.13
CA GLY A 80 16.56 -10.25 5.04
C GLY A 80 15.25 -9.47 4.94
N GLN A 81 14.24 -10.03 4.25
CA GLN A 81 12.91 -9.45 4.11
C GLN A 81 11.84 -10.41 4.64
N ALA A 82 10.81 -9.83 5.26
CA ALA A 82 9.63 -10.56 5.71
C ALA A 82 8.37 -9.73 5.44
N THR A 83 7.35 -10.36 4.86
CA THR A 83 6.04 -9.74 4.66
C THR A 83 5.04 -10.41 5.58
N LEU A 84 4.38 -9.63 6.44
CA LEU A 84 3.43 -10.14 7.41
C LEU A 84 2.02 -9.60 7.12
N ARG A 85 1.01 -10.44 7.31
CA ARG A 85 -0.40 -10.05 7.25
C ARG A 85 -0.99 -10.14 8.65
N ILE A 86 -1.37 -8.99 9.20
CA ILE A 86 -1.86 -8.86 10.57
C ILE A 86 -3.28 -8.26 10.53
N PRO A 87 -4.20 -8.72 11.39
CA PRO A 87 -5.48 -8.06 11.59
C PRO A 87 -5.30 -6.58 11.98
N PHE A 88 -6.15 -5.71 11.44
CA PHE A 88 -6.04 -4.27 11.66
C PHE A 88 -6.01 -3.88 13.16
N SER A 89 -6.80 -4.58 13.99
CA SER A 89 -6.86 -4.37 15.44
C SER A 89 -5.53 -4.56 16.17
N ARG A 90 -4.58 -5.30 15.59
CA ARG A 90 -3.25 -5.57 16.15
C ARG A 90 -2.12 -4.89 15.38
N PHE A 91 -2.42 -4.22 14.27
CA PHE A 91 -1.43 -3.70 13.34
C PHE A 91 -0.40 -2.78 14.00
N TYR A 92 -0.86 -1.73 14.69
CA TYR A 92 0.04 -0.77 15.34
C TYR A 92 0.80 -1.38 16.52
N THR A 93 0.19 -2.31 17.26
CA THR A 93 0.86 -3.04 18.34
C THR A 93 2.00 -3.92 17.83
N VAL A 94 1.77 -4.63 16.72
CA VAL A 94 2.81 -5.42 16.07
C VAL A 94 3.90 -4.50 15.52
N LEU A 95 3.53 -3.42 14.82
CA LEU A 95 4.48 -2.46 14.26
C LEU A 95 5.42 -1.87 15.33
N ASP A 96 4.88 -1.45 16.47
CA ASP A 96 5.65 -0.93 17.60
C ASP A 96 6.53 -2.01 18.25
N THR A 97 6.07 -3.26 18.27
CA THR A 97 6.88 -4.38 18.78
C THR A 97 8.05 -4.68 17.85
N VAL A 98 7.82 -4.65 16.53
CA VAL A 98 8.84 -4.86 15.50
C VAL A 98 9.91 -3.76 15.55
N ALA A 99 9.50 -2.51 15.76
CA ALA A 99 10.42 -1.38 15.93
C ALA A 99 11.39 -1.53 17.11
N LYS A 100 11.08 -2.39 18.10
CA LYS A 100 11.92 -2.66 19.27
C LYS A 100 12.91 -3.80 19.06
N LEU A 101 12.80 -4.55 17.96
CA LEU A 101 13.67 -5.70 17.68
C LEU A 101 15.02 -5.30 17.06
N GLY A 102 15.17 -4.04 16.63
CA GLY A 102 16.39 -3.51 16.02
C GLY A 102 16.34 -1.99 15.93
N GLU A 103 17.32 -1.40 15.24
CA GLU A 103 17.33 0.03 14.96
C GLU A 103 16.50 0.32 13.71
N VAL A 104 15.49 1.18 13.82
CA VAL A 104 14.64 1.57 12.68
C VAL A 104 15.40 2.58 11.81
N VAL A 105 15.83 2.14 10.63
CA VAL A 105 16.53 2.99 9.64
C VAL A 105 15.52 3.75 8.78
N HIS A 106 14.44 3.08 8.38
CA HIS A 106 13.40 3.66 7.58
C HIS A 106 12.02 3.13 8.00
N GLN A 107 11.02 4.00 7.98
CA GLN A 107 9.63 3.64 8.22
C GLN A 107 8.73 4.43 7.30
N HIS A 108 7.84 3.72 6.63
CA HIS A 108 6.79 4.29 5.79
C HIS A 108 5.47 3.59 6.07
N ILE A 109 4.40 4.37 6.26
CA ILE A 109 3.05 3.85 6.47
C ILE A 109 2.14 4.53 5.46
N GLU A 110 1.44 3.74 4.66
CA GLU A 110 0.44 4.23 3.71
C GLU A 110 -0.94 3.62 4.00
N GLY A 111 -1.98 4.42 3.84
CA GLY A 111 -3.36 3.99 3.83
C GLY A 111 -3.93 4.17 2.44
N ARG A 112 -4.43 3.09 1.83
CA ARG A 112 -5.07 3.12 0.53
C ARG A 112 -6.56 2.85 0.68
N GLU A 113 -7.38 3.81 0.27
CA GLU A 113 -8.82 3.59 0.15
C GLU A 113 -9.09 2.63 -1.01
N VAL A 114 -9.79 1.54 -0.73
CA VAL A 114 -10.13 0.48 -1.68
C VAL A 114 -11.64 0.23 -1.70
N THR A 115 -12.44 1.20 -1.25
CA THR A 115 -13.89 1.11 -1.15
C THR A 115 -14.51 0.71 -2.49
N GLU A 116 -14.24 1.46 -3.56
CA GLU A 116 -14.78 1.19 -4.89
C GLU A 116 -14.38 -0.19 -5.42
N ALA A 117 -13.08 -0.52 -5.36
CA ALA A 117 -12.56 -1.81 -5.82
C ALA A 117 -13.16 -3.00 -5.06
N TYR A 118 -13.45 -2.84 -3.75
CA TYR A 118 -14.10 -3.87 -2.95
C TYR A 118 -15.54 -4.15 -3.42
N TYR A 119 -16.32 -3.10 -3.67
CA TYR A 119 -17.70 -3.24 -4.12
C TYR A 119 -17.78 -3.71 -5.58
N ASP A 120 -16.89 -3.28 -6.47
CA ASP A 120 -16.82 -3.79 -7.86
C ASP A 120 -16.62 -5.31 -7.90
N ILE A 121 -15.67 -5.82 -7.11
CA ILE A 121 -15.41 -7.27 -7.03
C ILE A 121 -16.62 -8.01 -6.44
N SER A 122 -17.28 -7.43 -5.45
CA SER A 122 -18.44 -8.04 -4.77
C SER A 122 -19.63 -8.19 -5.74
N LEU A 123 -19.94 -7.15 -6.51
CA LEU A 123 -21.01 -7.17 -7.52
C LEU A 123 -20.75 -8.23 -8.60
N ARG A 124 -19.49 -8.39 -9.02
CA ARG A 124 -19.10 -9.43 -9.99
C ARG A 124 -19.32 -10.84 -9.45
N LEU A 125 -18.94 -11.08 -8.19
CA LEU A 125 -19.13 -12.37 -7.53
C LEU A 125 -20.62 -12.72 -7.43
N GLU A 126 -21.47 -11.77 -7.04
CA GLU A 126 -22.92 -11.96 -6.94
C GLU A 126 -23.55 -12.30 -8.28
N SER A 127 -23.11 -11.66 -9.37
CA SER A 127 -23.64 -11.93 -10.71
C SER A 127 -23.36 -13.36 -11.19
N THR A 128 -22.22 -13.96 -10.80
CA THR A 128 -21.83 -15.32 -11.22
C THR A 128 -22.45 -16.43 -10.36
N LEU A 129 -22.90 -16.11 -9.15
CA LEU A 129 -23.58 -17.05 -8.25
C LEU A 129 -25.10 -17.11 -8.51
N ALA A 130 -25.65 -16.11 -9.20
CA ALA A 130 -27.07 -15.98 -9.51
C ALA A 130 -27.45 -16.49 -10.92
N SER A 131 -26.49 -17.00 -11.71
CA SER A 131 -26.69 -17.61 -13.04
C SER A 131 -26.50 -19.12 -13.01
#